data_AF-A0AAV8WT32-F1
#
_entry.id   AF-A0AAV8WT32-F1
#
_cell.length_a   1.000
_cell.length_b   1.000
_cell.length_c   1.000
_cell.angle_alpha   90.00
_cell.angle_beta   90.00
_cell.angle_gamma   90.00
#
_symmetry.space_group_name_H-M   'P 1'
#
loop_
_entity.id
_entity.type
_entity.pdbx_description
1 polymer ?
#
loop_
_entity_poly.entity_id
_entity_poly.type
_entity_poly.pdbx_seq_one_letter_code
_entity_poly.pdbx_strand_id
1 'polypeptide(L)'
;MVKACLNTFIIDANGKKCNNKRAFNFSSKENILISLIKEKYVSQIENKKTDTNANRLKTEAWVKLAKEFNCCGDSYRDAQVLRNII
;
A
#
# COMPACT_ATOMS: atom_id res chain seq x y z
N MET A 1 -1.76 25.05 -1.69
CA MET A 1 -0.99 23.81 -1.94
C MET A 1 -0.67 23.15 -0.61
N VAL A 2 -1.38 22.09 -0.21
CA VAL A 2 -0.85 20.95 0.57
C VAL A 2 -1.89 19.83 0.59
N LYS A 3 -1.53 18.73 -0.09
CA LYS A 3 -1.88 17.31 0.10
C LYS A 3 -3.24 16.98 0.73
N ALA A 4 -4.17 16.56 -0.13
CA ALA A 4 -5.20 15.59 0.23
C ALA A 4 -4.53 14.25 0.56
N CYS A 5 -4.08 14.08 1.81
CA CYS A 5 -4.04 12.74 2.38
C CYS A 5 -5.50 12.38 2.67
N LEU A 6 -6.08 11.52 1.84
CA LEU A 6 -7.35 10.86 2.11
C LEU A 6 -7.21 10.06 3.42
N ASN A 7 -7.40 10.73 4.54
CA ASN A 7 -7.93 10.08 5.73
C ASN A 7 -9.42 9.90 5.43
N THR A 8 -9.74 8.84 4.70
CA THR A 8 -11.13 8.45 4.43
C THR A 8 -11.76 8.02 5.75
N PHE A 9 -12.22 9.00 6.52
CA PHE A 9 -13.23 8.74 7.53
C PHE A 9 -14.49 8.38 6.77
N ILE A 10 -14.79 7.08 6.69
CA ILE A 10 -16.11 6.62 6.29
C ILE A 10 -17.05 7.11 7.40
N ILE A 11 -17.78 8.17 7.12
CA ILE A 11 -18.85 8.68 7.98
C ILE A 11 -20.12 8.02 7.47
N ASP A 12 -20.86 7.33 8.34
CA ASP A 12 -22.16 6.80 7.93
C ASP A 12 -23.18 7.93 7.70
N ALA A 13 -24.34 7.63 7.11
CA ALA A 13 -25.39 8.64 6.86
C ALA A 13 -25.91 9.36 8.12
N ASN A 14 -25.49 8.93 9.32
CA ASN A 14 -25.86 9.51 10.62
C ASN A 14 -24.68 10.26 11.28
N GLY A 15 -23.59 10.52 10.57
CA GLY A 15 -22.47 11.29 11.11
C GLY A 15 -21.59 10.51 12.10
N LYS A 16 -21.82 9.19 12.28
CA LYS A 16 -21.08 8.40 13.27
C LYS A 16 -19.76 7.91 12.67
N LYS A 17 -18.67 8.14 13.40
CA LYS A 17 -17.34 7.62 13.08
C LYS A 17 -17.37 6.10 13.14
N CYS A 18 -17.43 5.41 12.01
CA CYS A 18 -17.38 3.95 12.00
C CYS A 18 -15.92 3.51 12.17
N ASN A 19 -15.67 2.65 13.16
CA ASN A 19 -14.35 2.07 13.39
C ASN A 19 -13.92 1.37 12.10
N ASN A 20 -12.75 1.76 11.61
CA ASN A 20 -12.13 1.35 10.36
C ASN A 20 -12.38 -0.16 10.13
N LYS A 21 -13.32 -0.52 9.26
CA LYS A 21 -13.58 -1.92 8.93
C LYS A 21 -12.26 -2.48 8.43
N ARG A 22 -11.79 -3.59 9.03
CA ARG A 22 -10.57 -4.29 8.59
C ARG A 22 -10.62 -4.39 7.08
N ALA A 23 -9.57 -3.94 6.39
CA ALA A 23 -9.51 -4.00 4.94
C ALA A 23 -9.83 -5.43 4.49
N PHE A 24 -10.63 -5.56 3.43
CA PHE A 24 -11.03 -6.86 2.89
C PHE A 24 -9.79 -7.70 2.63
N ASN A 25 -9.80 -8.98 3.04
CA ASN A 25 -8.68 -9.90 2.83
C ASN A 25 -8.29 -9.92 1.34
N PHE A 26 -7.00 -10.12 1.07
CA PHE A 26 -6.50 -10.26 -0.29
C PHE A 26 -6.99 -11.57 -0.89
N SER A 27 -7.59 -11.49 -2.07
CA SER A 27 -7.93 -12.65 -2.88
C SER A 27 -6.68 -13.38 -3.34
N SER A 28 -6.81 -14.65 -3.73
CA SER A 28 -5.68 -15.45 -4.25
C SER A 28 -5.01 -14.78 -5.46
N LYS A 29 -5.80 -14.11 -6.32
CA LYS A 29 -5.28 -13.35 -7.47
C LYS A 29 -4.47 -12.14 -7.02
N GLU A 30 -4.96 -11.38 -6.05
CA GLU A 30 -4.22 -10.25 -5.48
C GLU A 30 -2.91 -10.73 -4.82
N ASN A 31 -2.92 -11.87 -4.13
CA ASN A 31 -1.71 -12.44 -3.52
C ASN A 31 -0.65 -12.85 -4.57
N ILE A 32 -1.08 -13.44 -5.69
CA ILE A 32 -0.18 -13.76 -6.81
C ILE A 32 0.40 -12.47 -7.40
N LEU A 33 -0.44 -11.46 -7.65
CA LEU A 33 -0.01 -10.18 -8.18
C LEU A 33 0.99 -9.47 -7.25
N ILE A 34 0.72 -9.45 -5.94
CA ILE A 34 1.63 -8.90 -4.93
C ILE A 34 2.96 -9.63 -4.95
N SER A 35 2.96 -10.96 -5.09
CA SER A 35 4.18 -11.76 -5.09
C SER A 35 5.05 -11.46 -6.32
N LEU A 36 4.45 -11.36 -7.50
CA LEU A 36 5.14 -11.00 -8.74
C LEU A 36 5.74 -9.59 -8.69
N ILE A 37 4.96 -8.62 -8.21
CA ILE A 37 5.45 -7.24 -8.09
C ILE A 37 6.52 -7.15 -6.97
N LYS A 38 6.41 -7.95 -5.90
CA LYS A 38 7.42 -8.01 -4.84
C LYS A 38 8.79 -8.40 -5.40
N GLU A 39 8.87 -9.47 -6.20
CA GLU A 39 10.14 -9.94 -6.77
C GLU A 39 10.84 -8.84 -7.57
N LYS A 40 10.08 -8.02 -8.29
CA LYS A 40 10.60 -6.89 -9.07
C LYS A 40 11.24 -5.79 -8.20
N TYR A 41 10.71 -5.55 -7.00
CA TYR A 41 11.19 -4.49 -6.10
C TYR A 41 12.06 -4.99 -4.94
N VAL A 42 12.23 -6.31 -4.79
CA VAL A 42 12.83 -6.98 -3.61
C VAL A 42 14.15 -6.34 -3.14
N SER A 43 15.03 -6.01 -4.08
CA SER A 43 16.34 -5.40 -3.82
C SER A 43 16.25 -4.02 -3.14
N GLN A 44 15.16 -3.30 -3.35
CA GLN A 44 14.91 -1.98 -2.76
C GLN A 44 14.22 -2.11 -1.40
N ILE A 45 13.18 -2.95 -1.30
CA ILE A 45 12.37 -3.11 -0.08
C ILE A 45 13.10 -3.91 1.01
N GLU A 46 13.82 -4.97 0.65
CA GLU A 46 14.57 -5.83 1.60
C GLU A 46 16.01 -5.34 1.85
N ASN A 47 16.37 -4.18 1.31
CA ASN A 47 17.68 -3.56 1.57
C ASN A 47 17.86 -3.31 3.07
N LYS A 48 18.91 -3.86 3.69
CA LYS A 48 19.16 -3.69 5.14
C LYS A 48 19.74 -2.32 5.51
N LYS A 49 20.11 -1.50 4.54
CA LYS A 49 20.63 -0.15 4.80
C LYS A 49 19.56 0.72 5.47
N THR A 50 20.00 1.48 6.47
CA THR A 50 19.16 2.36 7.30
C THR A 50 19.46 3.83 7.09
N ASP A 51 20.32 4.17 6.13
CA ASP A 51 20.62 5.56 5.78
C ASP A 51 19.38 6.27 5.22
N THR A 52 19.36 7.60 5.35
CA THR A 52 18.22 8.44 4.93
C THR A 52 17.84 8.22 3.47
N ASN A 53 18.84 8.04 2.60
CA ASN A 53 18.61 7.82 1.18
C ASN A 53 18.00 6.44 0.92
N ALA A 54 18.51 5.39 1.56
CA ALA A 54 17.94 4.05 1.49
C ALA A 54 16.48 4.00 1.99
N ASN A 55 16.18 4.69 3.09
CA ASN A 55 14.81 4.77 3.61
C ASN A 55 13.86 5.52 2.66
N ARG A 56 14.34 6.60 2.03
CA ARG A 56 13.60 7.30 0.98
C ARG A 56 13.33 6.39 -0.22
N LEU A 57 14.35 5.66 -0.69
CA LEU A 57 14.22 4.73 -1.81
C LEU A 57 13.24 3.59 -1.51
N LYS A 58 13.27 3.02 -0.30
CA LYS A 58 12.26 2.05 0.15
C LYS A 58 10.85 2.63 0.08
N THR A 59 10.67 3.84 0.60
CA THR A 59 9.37 4.52 0.60
C THR A 59 8.86 4.74 -0.83
N GLU A 60 9.73 5.17 -1.73
CA GLU A 60 9.41 5.34 -3.15
C GLU A 60 9.09 4.00 -3.83
N ALA A 61 9.82 2.93 -3.50
CA ALA A 61 9.56 1.59 -4.03
C ALA A 61 8.15 1.13 -3.63
N TRP A 62 7.74 1.33 -2.38
CA TRP A 62 6.39 1.01 -1.94
C TRP A 62 5.29 1.82 -2.64
N VAL A 63 5.54 3.11 -2.92
CA VAL A 63 4.60 3.94 -3.68
C VAL A 63 4.47 3.46 -5.13
N LYS A 64 5.59 3.09 -5.76
CA LYS A 64 5.61 2.52 -7.12
C LYS A 64 4.89 1.17 -7.16
N LEU A 65 5.15 0.29 -6.19
CA LEU A 65 4.49 -0.99 -6.04
C LEU A 65 2.98 -0.81 -5.90
N ALA A 66 2.53 0.10 -5.04
CA ALA A 66 1.10 0.38 -4.89
C ALA A 66 0.47 0.89 -6.18
N LYS A 67 1.16 1.78 -6.90
CA LYS A 67 0.69 2.27 -8.19
C LYS A 67 0.58 1.13 -9.21
N GLU A 68 1.58 0.26 -9.30
CA GLU A 68 1.57 -0.88 -10.23
C GLU A 68 0.47 -1.89 -9.87
N PHE A 69 0.32 -2.20 -8.59
CA PHE A 69 -0.78 -3.04 -8.10
C PHE A 69 -2.14 -2.44 -8.46
N ASN A 70 -2.35 -1.15 -8.22
CA ASN A 70 -3.62 -0.47 -8.52
C ASN A 70 -3.88 -0.30 -10.03
N CYS A 71 -2.84 -0.36 -10.87
CA CYS A 71 -2.99 -0.35 -12.33
C CYS A 71 -3.31 -1.74 -12.89
N CYS A 72 -2.81 -2.80 -12.27
CA CYS A 72 -2.96 -4.17 -12.74
C CYS A 72 -4.10 -4.95 -12.05
N GLY A 73 -4.50 -4.53 -10.85
CA GLY A 73 -5.50 -5.20 -10.02
C GLY A 73 -6.88 -4.55 -10.09
N ASP A 74 -7.87 -5.30 -9.64
CA ASP A 74 -9.28 -4.86 -9.59
C ASP A 74 -9.61 -4.05 -8.33
N SER A 75 -8.65 -3.94 -7.39
CA SER A 75 -8.81 -3.32 -6.08
C SER A 75 -7.81 -2.20 -5.87
N TYR A 76 -8.24 -1.09 -5.27
CA TYR A 76 -7.32 -0.05 -4.80
C TYR A 76 -6.75 -0.39 -3.41
N ARG A 77 -5.43 -0.33 -3.28
CA ARG A 77 -4.69 -0.53 -2.01
C ARG A 77 -3.62 0.54 -1.84
N ASP A 78 -3.53 1.09 -0.64
CA ASP A 78 -2.47 2.02 -0.29
C ASP A 78 -1.14 1.31 -0.02
N ALA A 79 -0.04 2.01 -0.28
CA ALA A 79 1.32 1.52 -0.01
C ALA A 79 1.52 1.09 1.46
N GLN A 80 0.83 1.73 2.40
CA GLN A 80 0.87 1.34 3.81
C GLN A 80 0.16 0.01 4.06
N VAL A 81 -0.93 -0.27 3.37
CA VAL A 81 -1.63 -1.56 3.48
C VAL A 81 -0.73 -2.65 2.92
N LEU A 82 -0.13 -2.43 1.74
CA LEU A 82 0.78 -3.38 1.08
C LEU A 82 2.03 -3.69 1.91
N ARG A 83 2.52 -2.72 2.69
CA ARG A 83 3.61 -2.92 3.65
C ARG A 83 3.27 -3.86 4.81
N ASN A 84 2.02 -3.88 5.26
CA ASN A 84 1.63 -4.66 6.44
C ASN A 84 1.33 -6.15 6.13
N ILE A 85 1.34 -6.52 4.85
CA ILE A 85 1.10 -7.90 4.38
C ILE A 85 2.42 -8.68 4.25
N ILE A 86 3.55 -7.97 4.33
CA ILE A 86 4.91 -8.48 4.15
C ILE A 86 5.62 -8.43 5.50
#